data_AF-A0A9D9LYH0-F1
#
_entry.id   AF-A0A9D9LYH0-F1
#
_cell.length_a   1.000
_cell.length_b   1.000
_cell.length_c   1.000
_cell.angle_alpha   90.00
_cell.angle_beta   90.00
_cell.angle_gamma   90.00
#
_symmetry.space_group_name_H-M   'P 1'
#
loop_
_entity.id
_entity.type
_entity.pdbx_description
1 polymer ?
#
loop_
_entity_poly.entity_id
_entity_poly.type
_entity_poly.pdbx_seq_one_letter_code
_entity_poly.pdbx_strand_id
1 'polypeptide(L)'
;MVEELGEKHDLSFTPVSIDEFFDNDSKQKSDDINTNIVVLSTKEKELVNMVFDQLRTSSPQALESITAQIADLERLAAAIARFPSLLQRQVFAGQEVRTQESLVHALLEFRTGDRMLHLPSKAILGKGFLVAKFHTFVSMSKAARAQHFHTKDLEALRSATLRIMFTIMAEDVYLSLLEDTQIPQDIREQIAVSLIVLWEHRSDQNVADIAPVLEAVWTVRDKLVPAFGTMVGTSELLLLTIELDEQWTMFIKEKLSDPDISQALEEFLFSLSHEQINILKNKIKEQSCTSISREDVYALLGERIPVDVELDPRNFYLRYTIRRDNARARTRLNLEGPHKTLEDHFTRFILEKNLEKQHNDIYAK
;
A
#
# COMPACT_ATOMS: atom_id res chain seq x y z
N MET A 1 0.79 43.96 -4.36
CA MET A 1 1.95 43.58 -5.21
C MET A 1 2.70 42.49 -4.48
N VAL A 2 2.14 41.29 -4.50
CA VAL A 2 2.74 40.04 -4.00
C VAL A 2 2.21 38.98 -4.95
N GLU A 3 3.09 38.49 -5.79
CA GLU A 3 2.85 37.45 -6.78
C GLU A 3 3.85 36.36 -6.45
N GLU A 4 3.39 35.25 -5.90
CA GLU A 4 4.14 34.00 -5.80
C GLU A 4 3.09 32.87 -5.82
N LEU A 5 2.77 32.44 -7.04
CA LEU A 5 2.01 31.22 -7.30
C LEU A 5 2.98 30.05 -7.17
N GLY A 6 2.76 29.22 -6.16
CA GLY A 6 3.47 27.96 -5.97
C GLY A 6 3.23 27.01 -7.14
N GLU A 7 4.32 26.43 -7.64
CA GLU A 7 4.31 25.35 -8.62
C GLU A 7 3.55 24.14 -8.06
N LYS A 8 2.43 23.80 -8.68
CA LYS A 8 1.82 22.48 -8.55
C LYS A 8 2.68 21.50 -9.36
N HIS A 9 3.33 20.56 -8.68
CA HIS A 9 3.90 19.39 -9.33
C HIS A 9 2.76 18.46 -9.77
N ASP A 10 2.41 18.48 -11.06
CA ASP A 10 1.59 17.45 -11.70
C ASP A 10 2.38 16.13 -11.68
N LEU A 11 2.02 15.23 -10.77
CA LEU A 11 2.39 13.82 -10.84
C LEU A 11 1.41 13.13 -11.79
N SER A 12 1.53 13.35 -13.09
CA SER A 12 0.77 12.60 -14.09
C SER A 12 1.28 11.15 -14.10
N PHE A 13 0.56 10.25 -13.44
CA PHE A 13 0.82 8.82 -13.48
C PHE A 13 0.66 8.30 -14.91
N THR A 14 1.74 7.78 -15.49
CA THR A 14 1.69 7.08 -16.77
C THR A 14 1.80 5.59 -16.44
N PRO A 15 0.75 4.79 -16.68
CA PRO A 15 0.82 3.34 -16.43
C PRO A 15 1.91 2.75 -17.31
N VAL A 16 2.82 1.98 -16.72
CA VAL A 16 3.81 1.20 -17.47
C VAL A 16 3.06 -0.01 -18.02
N SER A 17 3.06 -0.19 -19.34
CA SER A 17 2.41 -1.37 -19.91
C SER A 17 3.13 -2.62 -19.42
N ILE A 18 2.37 -3.56 -18.85
CA ILE A 18 2.87 -4.86 -18.41
C ILE A 18 3.65 -5.51 -19.57
N ASP A 19 3.18 -5.36 -20.81
CA ASP A 19 3.81 -5.89 -22.04
C ASP A 19 5.28 -5.46 -22.24
N GLU A 20 5.70 -4.30 -21.72
CA GLU A 20 7.09 -3.83 -21.81
C GLU A 20 8.07 -4.75 -21.07
N PHE A 21 7.58 -5.54 -20.12
CA PHE A 21 8.37 -6.54 -19.39
C PHE A 21 8.34 -7.93 -20.02
N PHE A 22 7.48 -8.17 -21.03
CA PHE A 22 7.23 -9.50 -21.60
C PHE A 22 7.58 -9.62 -23.10
N ASP A 23 7.83 -8.52 -23.82
CA ASP A 23 8.30 -8.58 -25.21
C ASP A 23 9.80 -8.89 -25.30
N ASN A 24 10.14 -10.19 -25.38
CA ASN A 24 11.37 -10.66 -26.04
C ASN A 24 11.30 -12.17 -26.39
N ASP A 25 10.28 -12.57 -27.16
CA ASP A 25 10.36 -13.80 -27.95
C ASP A 25 11.17 -13.54 -29.22
N SER A 26 12.51 -13.58 -29.09
CA SER A 26 13.45 -14.14 -30.09
C SER A 26 14.88 -13.66 -29.87
N LYS A 27 15.59 -14.33 -28.96
CA LYS A 27 16.92 -14.93 -29.21
C LYS A 27 17.50 -15.45 -27.90
N GLN A 28 17.97 -16.69 -27.95
CA GLN A 28 18.94 -17.23 -27.01
C GLN A 28 20.13 -16.27 -26.87
N LYS A 29 20.11 -15.48 -25.79
CA LYS A 29 21.31 -15.05 -25.08
C LYS A 29 21.01 -15.26 -23.60
N SER A 30 21.88 -16.03 -22.98
CA SER A 30 22.06 -16.09 -21.53
C SER A 30 22.57 -14.73 -21.03
N ASP A 31 21.73 -13.72 -21.12
CA ASP A 31 21.92 -12.50 -20.36
C ASP A 31 21.19 -12.74 -19.04
N ASP A 32 21.96 -12.75 -17.94
CA ASP A 32 21.44 -12.75 -16.57
C ASP A 32 20.31 -11.73 -16.48
N ILE A 33 19.05 -12.19 -16.49
CA ILE A 33 17.93 -11.39 -16.06
C ILE A 33 18.23 -11.11 -14.60
N ASN A 34 18.68 -9.90 -14.33
CA ASN A 34 19.26 -9.51 -13.07
C ASN A 34 18.17 -9.57 -12.00
N THR A 35 18.06 -10.69 -11.29
CA THR A 35 17.11 -10.93 -10.19
C THR A 35 17.41 -10.08 -8.95
N ASN A 36 18.24 -9.06 -9.11
CA ASN A 36 18.76 -8.22 -8.05
C ASN A 36 17.64 -7.37 -7.48
N ILE A 37 17.13 -7.82 -6.34
CA ILE A 37 16.35 -6.99 -5.43
C ILE A 37 17.16 -5.73 -5.16
N VAL A 38 16.63 -4.59 -5.60
CA VAL A 38 17.25 -3.30 -5.39
C VAL A 38 17.21 -3.00 -3.89
N VAL A 39 18.37 -3.00 -3.22
CA VAL A 39 18.43 -2.78 -1.77
C VAL A 39 17.98 -1.36 -1.43
N LEU A 40 18.58 -0.38 -2.11
CA LEU A 40 18.27 1.04 -2.01
C LEU A 40 18.09 1.58 -3.42
N SER A 41 16.95 2.21 -3.69
CA SER A 41 16.76 3.03 -4.88
C SER A 41 17.71 4.24 -4.87
N THR A 42 17.89 4.90 -6.01
CA THR A 42 18.79 6.06 -6.13
C THR A 42 18.48 7.14 -5.09
N LYS A 43 17.20 7.48 -4.92
CA LYS A 43 16.73 8.46 -3.93
C LYS A 43 16.99 8.00 -2.49
N GLU A 44 16.77 6.72 -2.19
CA GLU A 44 17.05 6.16 -0.86
C GLU A 44 18.55 6.17 -0.55
N LYS A 45 19.40 5.90 -1.55
CA LYS A 45 20.85 5.94 -1.39
C LYS A 45 21.34 7.36 -1.10
N GLU A 46 20.80 8.37 -1.76
CA GLU A 46 21.09 9.78 -1.46
C GLU A 46 20.72 10.14 -0.02
N LEU A 47 19.53 9.70 0.45
CA LEU A 47 19.10 9.92 1.83
C LEU A 47 20.00 9.21 2.85
N VAL A 48 20.38 7.96 2.59
CA VAL A 48 21.30 7.20 3.45
C VAL A 48 22.65 7.92 3.55
N ASN A 49 23.22 8.36 2.42
CA ASN A 49 24.50 9.07 2.41
C ASN A 49 24.42 10.38 3.21
N MET A 50 23.35 11.15 3.04
CA MET A 50 23.10 12.36 3.82
C MET A 50 23.06 12.06 5.33
N VAL A 51 22.34 11.01 5.73
CA VAL A 51 22.28 10.59 7.14
C VAL A 51 23.66 10.17 7.65
N PHE A 52 24.43 9.46 6.84
CA PHE A 52 25.77 9.00 7.21
C PHE A 52 26.73 10.15 7.45
N ASP A 53 26.73 11.15 6.57
CA ASP A 53 27.60 12.32 6.68
C ASP A 53 27.29 13.14 7.94
N GLN A 54 26.01 13.34 8.26
CA GLN A 54 25.61 14.05 9.46
C GLN A 54 25.85 13.24 10.75
N LEU A 55 25.61 11.92 10.74
CA LEU A 55 25.85 11.06 11.91
C LEU A 55 27.32 10.81 12.20
N ARG A 56 28.20 10.87 11.19
CA ARG A 56 29.65 10.75 11.38
C ARG A 56 30.19 11.78 12.38
N THR A 57 29.62 12.97 12.40
CA THR A 57 30.04 14.06 13.30
C THR A 57 29.28 14.05 14.63
N SER A 58 27.99 13.66 14.61
CA SER A 58 27.09 13.81 15.76
C SER A 58 26.96 12.54 16.63
N SER A 59 26.98 11.34 16.03
CA SER A 59 26.85 10.07 16.76
C SER A 59 27.47 8.89 16.00
N PRO A 60 28.77 8.59 16.25
CA PRO A 60 29.45 7.45 15.62
C PRO A 60 28.81 6.09 15.93
N GLN A 61 28.26 5.92 17.13
CA GLN A 61 27.59 4.67 17.54
C GLN A 61 26.30 4.40 16.75
N ALA A 62 25.50 5.46 16.52
CA ALA A 62 24.29 5.34 15.71
C ALA A 62 24.64 5.03 14.25
N LEU A 63 25.71 5.67 13.73
CA LEU A 63 26.24 5.40 12.40
C LEU A 63 26.65 3.93 12.23
N GLU A 64 27.40 3.36 13.18
CA GLU A 64 27.82 1.96 13.16
C GLU A 64 26.61 1.02 13.12
N SER A 65 25.61 1.28 13.97
CA SER A 65 24.39 0.47 14.05
C SER A 65 23.60 0.48 12.73
N ILE A 66 23.40 1.66 12.13
CA ILE A 66 22.67 1.78 10.85
C ILE A 66 23.49 1.16 9.71
N THR A 67 24.81 1.33 9.71
CA THR A 67 25.69 0.72 8.71
C THR A 67 25.59 -0.80 8.75
N ALA A 68 25.59 -1.39 9.96
CA ALA A 68 25.38 -2.83 10.13
C ALA A 68 24.01 -3.29 9.60
N GLN A 69 22.94 -2.54 9.90
CA GLN A 69 21.60 -2.82 9.39
C GLN A 69 21.52 -2.78 7.86
N ILE A 70 22.17 -1.80 7.21
CA ILE A 70 22.21 -1.74 5.74
C ILE A 70 23.01 -2.93 5.17
N ALA A 71 24.13 -3.29 5.77
CA ALA A 71 24.89 -4.46 5.35
C ALA A 71 24.09 -5.77 5.52
N ASP A 72 23.25 -5.88 6.57
CA ASP A 72 22.31 -7.00 6.73
C ASP A 72 21.25 -7.02 5.63
N LEU A 73 20.71 -5.86 5.22
CA LEU A 73 19.78 -5.78 4.10
C LEU A 73 20.41 -6.23 2.78
N GLU A 74 21.66 -5.84 2.52
CA GLU A 74 22.41 -6.28 1.34
C GLU A 74 22.62 -7.80 1.34
N ARG A 75 22.99 -8.38 2.50
CA ARG A 75 23.10 -9.84 2.66
C ARG A 75 21.78 -10.55 2.42
N LEU A 76 20.68 -10.02 2.95
CA LEU A 76 19.34 -10.58 2.74
C LEU A 76 18.93 -10.53 1.27
N ALA A 77 19.10 -9.38 0.61
CA ALA A 77 18.79 -9.23 -0.81
C ALA A 77 19.60 -10.21 -1.67
N ALA A 78 20.90 -10.34 -1.41
CA ALA A 78 21.77 -11.29 -2.10
C ALA A 78 21.36 -12.76 -1.86
N ALA A 79 20.90 -13.10 -0.66
CA ALA A 79 20.39 -14.43 -0.36
C ALA A 79 19.07 -14.72 -1.11
N ILE A 80 18.18 -13.73 -1.20
CA ILE A 80 16.90 -13.87 -1.90
C ILE A 80 17.11 -13.93 -3.43
N ALA A 81 18.06 -13.17 -3.99
CA ALA A 81 18.37 -13.17 -5.42
C ALA A 81 18.85 -14.53 -5.94
N ARG A 82 19.36 -15.41 -5.05
CA ARG A 82 19.74 -16.80 -5.39
C ARG A 82 18.54 -17.73 -5.58
N PHE A 83 17.36 -17.34 -5.13
CA PHE A 83 16.16 -18.11 -5.42
C PHE A 83 15.81 -17.96 -6.90
N PRO A 84 15.30 -19.02 -7.53
CA PRO A 84 14.87 -18.97 -8.91
C PRO A 84 13.91 -17.81 -9.19
N SER A 85 14.07 -17.15 -10.33
CA SER A 85 13.18 -16.07 -10.76
C SER A 85 11.75 -16.58 -10.91
N LEU A 86 10.78 -15.76 -10.51
CA LEU A 86 9.36 -16.08 -10.66
C LEU A 86 8.86 -15.93 -12.10
N LEU A 87 9.63 -15.22 -12.93
CA LEU A 87 9.33 -14.99 -14.36
C LEU A 87 9.96 -16.09 -15.25
N GLN A 88 10.91 -16.85 -14.73
CA GLN A 88 11.58 -17.89 -15.49
C GLN A 88 10.82 -19.21 -15.43
N ARG A 89 10.79 -19.91 -16.57
CA ARG A 89 10.32 -21.30 -16.66
C ARG A 89 11.29 -22.23 -15.92
N GLN A 90 10.77 -23.01 -14.97
CA GLN A 90 11.53 -24.00 -14.22
C GLN A 90 11.04 -25.40 -14.55
N VAL A 91 11.97 -26.34 -14.69
CA VAL A 91 11.65 -27.75 -14.90
C VAL A 91 12.13 -28.54 -13.69
N PHE A 92 11.20 -29.09 -12.93
CA PHE A 92 11.48 -29.96 -11.79
C PHE A 92 11.41 -31.42 -12.23
N ALA A 93 12.50 -32.15 -11.99
CA ALA A 93 12.61 -33.60 -12.19
C ALA A 93 12.12 -34.12 -13.56
N GLY A 94 12.20 -33.30 -14.61
CA GLY A 94 11.83 -33.67 -15.98
C GLY A 94 10.32 -33.80 -16.26
N GLN A 95 9.44 -33.50 -15.30
CA GLN A 95 7.97 -33.66 -15.45
C GLN A 95 7.17 -32.41 -15.11
N GLU A 96 7.55 -31.68 -14.05
CA GLU A 96 6.79 -30.50 -13.63
C GLU A 96 7.43 -29.23 -14.19
N VAL A 97 6.65 -28.51 -14.99
CA VAL A 97 7.04 -27.21 -15.52
C VAL A 97 6.34 -26.13 -14.71
N ARG A 98 7.09 -25.36 -13.92
CA ARG A 98 6.59 -24.15 -13.31
C ARG A 98 6.85 -22.98 -14.26
N THR A 99 5.77 -22.46 -14.84
CA THR A 99 5.74 -21.20 -15.61
C THR A 99 5.07 -20.10 -14.80
N GLN A 100 5.17 -18.86 -15.27
CA GLN A 100 4.39 -17.74 -14.74
C GLN A 100 2.88 -18.04 -14.77
N GLU A 101 2.36 -18.57 -15.87
CA GLU A 101 0.95 -18.97 -16.00
C GLU A 101 0.56 -20.02 -14.94
N SER A 102 1.40 -21.04 -14.72
CA SER A 102 1.13 -22.04 -13.68
C SER A 102 1.12 -21.43 -12.27
N LEU A 103 1.93 -20.38 -12.03
CA LEU A 103 1.94 -19.65 -10.77
C LEU A 103 0.69 -18.79 -10.62
N VAL A 104 0.27 -18.09 -11.69
CA VAL A 104 -1.00 -17.34 -11.73
C VAL A 104 -2.16 -18.28 -11.40
N HIS A 105 -2.25 -19.43 -12.08
CA HIS A 105 -3.29 -20.42 -11.79
C HIS A 105 -3.25 -20.90 -10.33
N ALA A 106 -2.07 -21.22 -9.79
CA ALA A 106 -1.94 -21.62 -8.39
C ALA A 106 -2.43 -20.53 -7.42
N LEU A 107 -2.11 -19.25 -7.67
CA LEU A 107 -2.55 -18.13 -6.84
C LEU A 107 -4.08 -17.96 -6.85
N LEU A 108 -4.74 -18.26 -7.98
CA LEU A 108 -6.19 -18.16 -8.13
C LEU A 108 -6.96 -19.37 -7.54
N GLU A 109 -6.30 -20.52 -7.43
CA GLU A 109 -6.86 -21.75 -6.89
C GLU A 109 -6.83 -21.75 -5.34
N PHE A 110 -5.70 -21.38 -4.75
CA PHE A 110 -5.53 -21.38 -3.28
C PHE A 110 -6.13 -20.13 -2.62
N ARG A 111 -7.45 -20.17 -2.39
CA ARG A 111 -8.21 -19.01 -1.89
C ARG A 111 -8.42 -18.97 -0.38
N THR A 112 -8.52 -20.13 0.28
CA THR A 112 -8.96 -20.22 1.68
C THR A 112 -7.85 -20.67 2.60
N GLY A 113 -7.76 -20.06 3.78
CA GLY A 113 -6.79 -20.42 4.81
C GLY A 113 -5.46 -19.69 4.65
N ASP A 114 -4.45 -20.18 5.36
CA ASP A 114 -3.10 -19.59 5.31
C ASP A 114 -2.38 -20.00 4.01
N ARG A 115 -1.95 -19.00 3.25
CA ARG A 115 -1.26 -19.17 1.96
C ARG A 115 0.24 -19.32 2.11
N MET A 116 0.80 -19.15 3.32
CA MET A 116 2.24 -19.07 3.55
C MET A 116 3.05 -20.18 2.85
N LEU A 117 2.56 -21.43 2.89
CA LEU A 117 3.25 -22.58 2.27
C LEU A 117 2.98 -22.76 0.77
N HIS A 118 1.96 -22.08 0.24
CA HIS A 118 1.61 -22.10 -1.18
C HIS A 118 2.31 -20.97 -1.96
N LEU A 119 2.75 -19.92 -1.26
CA LEU A 119 3.49 -18.82 -1.85
C LEU A 119 4.93 -19.22 -2.20
N PRO A 120 5.51 -18.69 -3.30
CA PRO A 120 6.92 -18.91 -3.60
C PRO A 120 7.83 -18.43 -2.46
N SER A 121 8.97 -19.11 -2.24
CA SER A 121 9.93 -18.69 -1.21
C SER A 121 10.41 -17.25 -1.39
N LYS A 122 10.61 -16.80 -2.65
CA LYS A 122 10.98 -15.42 -2.99
C LYS A 122 9.91 -14.39 -2.55
N ALA A 123 8.63 -14.78 -2.56
CA ALA A 123 7.55 -13.94 -2.04
C ALA A 123 7.65 -13.79 -0.51
N ILE A 124 7.74 -14.89 0.24
CA ILE A 124 7.80 -14.85 1.70
C ILE A 124 9.05 -14.12 2.20
N LEU A 125 10.23 -14.45 1.65
CA LEU A 125 11.48 -13.82 2.05
C LEU A 125 11.54 -12.34 1.62
N GLY A 126 10.98 -12.01 0.45
CA GLY A 126 10.89 -10.63 -0.03
C GLY A 126 10.04 -9.74 0.88
N LYS A 127 8.93 -10.25 1.42
CA LYS A 127 8.13 -9.51 2.42
C LYS A 127 8.94 -9.28 3.70
N GLY A 128 9.68 -10.28 4.17
CA GLY A 128 10.61 -10.14 5.30
C GLY A 128 11.70 -9.08 5.05
N PHE A 129 12.25 -9.03 3.84
CA PHE A 129 13.19 -8.00 3.42
C PHE A 129 12.57 -6.59 3.48
N LEU A 130 11.36 -6.38 2.97
CA LEU A 130 10.68 -5.08 3.05
C LEU A 130 10.43 -4.64 4.49
N VAL A 131 10.04 -5.56 5.38
CA VAL A 131 9.86 -5.28 6.82
C VAL A 131 11.19 -4.89 7.47
N ALA A 132 12.28 -5.61 7.17
CA ALA A 132 13.61 -5.25 7.65
C ALA A 132 14.03 -3.87 7.15
N LYS A 133 13.81 -3.57 5.86
CA LYS A 133 14.09 -2.27 5.25
C LYS A 133 13.30 -1.15 5.93
N PHE A 134 12.00 -1.36 6.17
CA PHE A 134 11.16 -0.44 6.92
C PHE A 134 11.74 -0.15 8.31
N HIS A 135 12.15 -1.17 9.06
CA HIS A 135 12.76 -0.99 10.39
C HIS A 135 14.09 -0.23 10.35
N THR A 136 14.92 -0.43 9.33
CA THR A 136 16.14 0.34 9.12
C THR A 136 15.82 1.82 8.90
N PHE A 137 14.84 2.14 8.06
CA PHE A 137 14.42 3.53 7.82
C PHE A 137 13.77 4.20 9.04
N VAL A 138 13.01 3.46 9.84
CA VAL A 138 12.51 3.95 11.13
C VAL A 138 13.68 4.21 12.10
N SER A 139 14.66 3.31 12.16
CA SER A 139 15.87 3.49 12.99
C SER A 139 16.67 4.72 12.59
N MET A 140 16.86 4.94 11.28
CA MET A 140 17.48 6.15 10.73
C MET A 140 16.71 7.42 11.12
N SER A 141 15.38 7.41 10.95
CA SER A 141 14.52 8.54 11.33
C SER A 141 14.63 8.88 12.81
N LYS A 142 14.70 7.88 13.69
CA LYS A 142 14.89 8.07 15.13
C LYS A 142 16.26 8.66 15.46
N ALA A 143 17.33 8.15 14.84
CA ALA A 143 18.67 8.67 15.02
C ALA A 143 18.77 10.13 14.54
N ALA A 144 18.22 10.44 13.36
CA ALA A 144 18.16 11.79 12.82
C ALA A 144 17.39 12.77 13.71
N ARG A 145 16.23 12.35 14.26
CA ARG A 145 15.47 13.16 15.23
C ARG A 145 16.26 13.43 16.51
N ALA A 146 16.93 12.42 17.06
CA ALA A 146 17.73 12.57 18.28
C ALA A 146 18.88 13.58 18.09
N GLN A 147 19.40 13.69 16.87
CA GLN A 147 20.46 14.63 16.50
C GLN A 147 19.93 15.96 15.92
N HIS A 148 18.63 16.23 16.01
CA HIS A 148 18.00 17.49 15.59
C HIS A 148 18.27 17.86 14.13
N PHE A 149 18.20 16.87 13.23
CA PHE A 149 18.33 17.10 11.79
C PHE A 149 17.26 18.09 11.30
N HIS A 150 17.52 18.73 10.16
CA HIS A 150 16.57 19.67 9.56
C HIS A 150 15.22 19.00 9.26
N THR A 151 14.12 19.73 9.45
CA THR A 151 12.76 19.22 9.24
C THR A 151 12.56 18.60 7.85
N LYS A 152 13.16 19.22 6.82
CA LYS A 152 13.11 18.73 5.43
C LYS A 152 13.71 17.32 5.29
N ASP A 153 14.82 17.05 5.97
CA ASP A 153 15.49 15.75 5.94
C ASP A 153 14.65 14.68 6.67
N LEU A 154 14.03 15.06 7.79
CA LEU A 154 13.12 14.19 8.54
C LEU A 154 11.86 13.85 7.75
N GLU A 155 11.31 14.80 7.00
CA GLU A 155 10.17 14.58 6.10
C GLU A 155 10.54 13.66 4.92
N ALA A 156 11.73 13.82 4.35
CA ALA A 156 12.21 12.96 3.28
C ALA A 156 12.41 11.51 3.77
N LEU A 157 12.99 11.32 4.96
CA LEU A 157 13.09 10.00 5.60
C LEU A 157 11.70 9.41 5.90
N ARG A 158 10.75 10.23 6.35
CA ARG A 158 9.35 9.79 6.56
C ARG A 158 8.71 9.33 5.25
N SER A 159 8.86 10.10 4.18
CA SER A 159 8.31 9.75 2.86
C SER A 159 8.89 8.43 2.34
N ALA A 160 10.21 8.24 2.45
CA ALA A 160 10.84 6.96 2.09
C ALA A 160 10.32 5.79 2.95
N THR A 161 10.14 6.00 4.25
CA THR A 161 9.58 4.97 5.16
C THR A 161 8.14 4.60 4.78
N LEU A 162 7.31 5.61 4.46
CA LEU A 162 5.93 5.42 4.03
C LEU A 162 5.84 4.66 2.71
N ARG A 163 6.69 4.95 1.74
CA ARG A 163 6.74 4.23 0.45
C ARG A 163 6.98 2.73 0.65
N ILE A 164 7.95 2.36 1.50
CA ILE A 164 8.21 0.95 1.82
C ILE A 164 6.97 0.32 2.46
N MET A 165 6.29 1.03 3.36
CA MET A 165 5.04 0.55 3.98
C MET A 165 3.92 0.38 2.95
N PHE A 166 3.77 1.31 2.00
CA PHE A 166 2.76 1.21 0.94
C PHE A 166 3.04 0.05 -0.01
N THR A 167 4.30 -0.30 -0.26
CA THR A 167 4.64 -1.54 -0.99
C THR A 167 4.16 -2.79 -0.24
N ILE A 168 4.32 -2.83 1.09
CA ILE A 168 3.81 -3.94 1.92
C ILE A 168 2.28 -3.98 1.89
N MET A 169 1.62 -2.82 1.99
CA MET A 169 0.16 -2.71 1.91
C MET A 169 -0.38 -3.12 0.54
N ALA A 170 0.28 -2.70 -0.55
CA ALA A 170 -0.08 -3.07 -1.91
C ALA A 170 -0.05 -4.59 -2.12
N GLU A 171 0.96 -5.28 -1.61
CA GLU A 171 1.02 -6.75 -1.62
C GLU A 171 -0.19 -7.37 -0.91
N ASP A 172 -0.55 -6.85 0.27
CA ASP A 172 -1.69 -7.35 1.04
C ASP A 172 -3.04 -7.07 0.35
N VAL A 173 -3.19 -5.91 -0.30
CA VAL A 173 -4.37 -5.56 -1.10
C VAL A 173 -4.47 -6.46 -2.33
N TYR A 174 -3.39 -6.70 -3.07
CA TYR A 174 -3.42 -7.63 -4.19
C TYR A 174 -3.82 -9.05 -3.75
N LEU A 175 -3.26 -9.54 -2.65
CA LEU A 175 -3.66 -10.83 -2.09
C LEU A 175 -5.15 -10.86 -1.71
N SER A 176 -5.67 -9.79 -1.12
CA SER A 176 -7.08 -9.60 -0.77
C SER A 176 -7.99 -9.65 -2.01
N LEU A 177 -7.61 -8.95 -3.08
CA LEU A 177 -8.36 -8.94 -4.34
C LEU A 177 -8.34 -10.30 -5.04
N LEU A 178 -7.25 -11.07 -4.94
CA LEU A 178 -7.21 -12.43 -5.49
C LEU A 178 -8.17 -13.40 -4.78
N GLU A 179 -8.55 -13.13 -3.53
CA GLU A 179 -9.56 -13.95 -2.82
C GLU A 179 -10.99 -13.62 -3.28
N ASP A 180 -11.21 -12.45 -3.89
CA ASP A 180 -12.54 -12.01 -4.31
C ASP A 180 -13.02 -12.75 -5.57
N THR A 181 -14.15 -13.44 -5.44
CA THR A 181 -14.78 -14.16 -6.55
C THR A 181 -15.71 -13.29 -7.38
N GLN A 182 -16.04 -12.07 -6.92
CA GLN A 182 -16.82 -11.08 -7.65
C GLN A 182 -15.99 -10.30 -8.67
N ILE A 183 -14.66 -10.45 -8.65
CA ILE A 183 -13.77 -9.87 -9.64
C ILE A 183 -13.69 -10.86 -10.83
N PRO A 184 -13.93 -10.38 -12.07
CA PRO A 184 -13.76 -11.18 -13.28
C PRO A 184 -12.38 -11.86 -13.36
N GLN A 185 -12.33 -13.06 -13.95
CA GLN A 185 -11.14 -13.90 -13.92
C GLN A 185 -9.93 -13.25 -14.59
N ASP A 186 -10.13 -12.62 -15.74
CA ASP A 186 -9.15 -11.82 -16.47
C ASP A 186 -8.50 -10.74 -15.60
N ILE A 187 -9.28 -10.00 -14.82
CA ILE A 187 -8.77 -8.97 -13.90
C ILE A 187 -7.93 -9.60 -12.79
N ARG A 188 -8.37 -10.75 -12.25
CA ARG A 188 -7.60 -11.45 -11.21
C ARG A 188 -6.31 -12.06 -11.72
N GLU A 189 -6.29 -12.54 -12.97
CA GLU A 189 -5.07 -13.01 -13.63
C GLU A 189 -4.05 -11.86 -13.74
N GLN A 190 -4.50 -10.66 -14.10
CA GLN A 190 -3.63 -9.49 -14.12
C GLN A 190 -3.14 -9.06 -12.74
N ILE A 191 -4.02 -9.08 -11.73
CA ILE A 191 -3.60 -8.84 -10.34
C ILE A 191 -2.51 -9.85 -9.94
N ALA A 192 -2.67 -11.12 -10.29
CA ALA A 192 -1.68 -12.15 -10.00
C ALA A 192 -0.35 -11.88 -10.73
N VAL A 193 -0.40 -11.44 -11.99
CA VAL A 193 0.79 -11.01 -12.75
C VAL A 193 1.46 -9.81 -12.08
N SER A 194 0.74 -8.72 -11.80
CA SER A 194 1.28 -7.54 -11.12
C SER A 194 1.88 -7.87 -9.76
N LEU A 195 1.27 -8.80 -9.02
CA LEU A 195 1.80 -9.30 -7.75
C LEU A 195 3.12 -10.08 -7.94
N ILE A 196 3.22 -10.92 -8.98
CA ILE A 196 4.45 -11.65 -9.31
C ILE A 196 5.57 -10.66 -9.69
N VAL A 197 5.28 -9.66 -10.51
CA VAL A 197 6.26 -8.62 -10.88
C VAL A 197 6.69 -7.83 -9.64
N LEU A 198 5.75 -7.46 -8.77
CA LEU A 198 6.03 -6.84 -7.46
C LEU A 198 6.95 -7.73 -6.60
N TRP A 199 6.74 -9.04 -6.59
CA TRP A 199 7.60 -9.97 -5.86
C TRP A 199 8.99 -10.14 -6.46
N GLU A 200 9.11 -10.04 -7.78
CA GLU A 200 10.37 -10.16 -8.50
C GLU A 200 11.26 -8.93 -8.28
N HIS A 201 10.69 -7.73 -8.36
CA HIS A 201 11.44 -6.47 -8.39
C HIS A 201 11.35 -5.63 -7.11
N ARG A 202 10.38 -5.90 -6.21
CA ARG A 202 10.19 -5.39 -4.84
C ARG A 202 10.34 -3.89 -4.58
N SER A 203 11.54 -3.34 -4.77
CA SER A 203 11.93 -1.96 -4.50
C SER A 203 12.13 -1.13 -5.77
N ASP A 204 11.83 -1.69 -6.95
CA ASP A 204 11.78 -0.90 -8.17
C ASP A 204 10.59 0.08 -8.12
N GLN A 205 10.89 1.37 -8.28
CA GLN A 205 9.93 2.46 -8.14
C GLN A 205 8.85 2.44 -9.23
N ASN A 206 9.08 1.69 -10.32
CA ASN A 206 8.21 1.63 -11.49
C ASN A 206 7.26 0.43 -11.52
N VAL A 207 7.34 -0.48 -10.54
CA VAL A 207 6.72 -1.82 -10.66
C VAL A 207 5.35 -1.94 -9.97
N ALA A 208 5.05 -1.08 -9.00
CA ALA A 208 3.81 -1.18 -8.23
C ALA A 208 2.85 -0.04 -8.59
N ASP A 209 2.02 -0.23 -9.62
CA ASP A 209 1.04 0.77 -10.08
C ASP A 209 0.14 1.33 -8.95
N ILE A 210 -0.16 0.50 -7.95
CA ILE A 210 -1.13 0.81 -6.90
C ILE A 210 -0.50 1.46 -5.66
N ALA A 211 0.82 1.33 -5.44
CA ALA A 211 1.47 1.87 -4.26
C ALA A 211 1.41 3.41 -4.20
N PRO A 212 1.64 4.15 -5.31
CA PRO A 212 1.45 5.59 -5.36
C PRO A 212 0.00 6.03 -5.11
N VAL A 213 -0.98 5.24 -5.61
CA VAL A 213 -2.41 5.51 -5.42
C VAL A 213 -2.78 5.44 -3.94
N LEU A 214 -2.34 4.38 -3.25
CA LEU A 214 -2.52 4.24 -1.81
C LEU A 214 -1.76 5.33 -1.04
N GLU A 215 -0.53 5.68 -1.46
CA GLU A 215 0.26 6.77 -0.88
C GLU A 215 -0.52 8.09 -0.91
N ALA A 216 -1.14 8.43 -2.05
CA ALA A 216 -1.91 9.66 -2.20
C ALA A 216 -3.10 9.73 -1.23
N VAL A 217 -3.96 8.70 -1.22
CA VAL A 217 -5.17 8.65 -0.38
C VAL A 217 -4.82 8.73 1.10
N TRP A 218 -3.80 7.98 1.53
CA TRP A 218 -3.38 7.99 2.94
C TRP A 218 -2.67 9.27 3.34
N THR A 219 -1.89 9.90 2.45
CA THR A 219 -1.23 11.18 2.72
C THR A 219 -2.26 12.29 2.93
N VAL A 220 -3.34 12.30 2.15
CA VAL A 220 -4.47 13.21 2.36
C VAL A 220 -5.19 12.87 3.67
N ARG A 221 -5.44 11.59 3.92
CA ARG A 221 -6.09 11.13 5.16
C ARG A 221 -5.32 11.52 6.42
N ASP A 222 -4.00 11.53 6.40
CA ASP A 222 -3.14 11.94 7.54
C ASP A 222 -3.43 13.39 7.97
N LYS A 223 -3.77 14.25 7.01
CA LYS A 223 -4.12 15.66 7.27
C LYS A 223 -5.56 15.84 7.76
N LEU A 224 -6.41 14.82 7.60
CA LEU A 224 -7.82 14.88 7.94
C LEU A 224 -8.04 14.56 9.41
N VAL A 225 -8.45 15.58 10.13
CA VAL A 225 -8.82 15.52 11.54
C VAL A 225 -10.35 15.46 11.59
N PRO A 226 -10.97 14.28 11.87
CA PRO A 226 -12.42 14.14 11.76
C PRO A 226 -13.14 15.03 12.78
N ALA A 227 -14.15 15.75 12.29
CA ALA A 227 -15.03 16.56 13.11
C ALA A 227 -16.17 15.71 13.72
N PHE A 228 -16.45 14.54 13.13
CA PHE A 228 -17.56 13.63 13.44
C PHE A 228 -18.94 14.27 13.19
N GLY A 229 -19.28 15.37 13.86
CA GLY A 229 -20.43 16.21 13.55
C GLY A 229 -21.74 15.41 13.51
N THR A 230 -22.39 15.35 12.35
CA THR A 230 -23.62 14.57 12.13
C THR A 230 -23.37 13.09 11.82
N MET A 231 -22.11 12.64 11.80
CA MET A 231 -21.66 11.31 11.37
C MET A 231 -21.96 10.98 9.89
N VAL A 232 -22.25 12.00 9.08
CA VAL A 232 -22.48 11.85 7.62
C VAL A 232 -21.17 11.89 6.83
N GLY A 233 -20.13 12.57 7.33
CA GLY A 233 -18.79 12.57 6.71
C GLY A 233 -18.64 13.48 5.49
N THR A 234 -19.60 14.37 5.21
CA THR A 234 -19.59 15.23 4.02
C THR A 234 -18.39 16.19 4.01
N SER A 235 -18.04 16.76 5.15
CA SER A 235 -16.89 17.67 5.26
C SER A 235 -15.58 16.94 5.02
N GLU A 236 -15.40 15.77 5.63
CA GLU A 236 -14.23 14.92 5.46
C GLU A 236 -14.09 14.44 4.01
N LEU A 237 -15.19 14.00 3.39
CA LEU A 237 -15.21 13.58 1.98
C LEU A 237 -14.88 14.75 1.03
N LEU A 238 -15.41 15.94 1.28
CA LEU A 238 -15.13 17.12 0.46
C LEU A 238 -13.65 17.49 0.53
N LEU A 239 -13.07 17.57 1.74
CA LEU A 239 -11.64 17.87 1.91
C LEU A 239 -10.77 16.83 1.23
N LEU A 240 -11.13 15.55 1.35
CA LEU A 240 -10.40 14.47 0.69
C LEU A 240 -10.49 14.57 -0.84
N THR A 241 -11.67 14.90 -1.37
CA THR A 241 -11.90 15.05 -2.82
C THR A 241 -11.19 16.26 -3.42
N ILE A 242 -11.02 17.35 -2.66
CA ILE A 242 -10.31 18.56 -3.12
C ILE A 242 -8.80 18.29 -3.30
N GLU A 243 -8.22 17.45 -2.46
CA GLU A 243 -6.78 17.17 -2.45
C GLU A 243 -6.37 16.02 -3.39
N LEU A 244 -7.32 15.17 -3.78
CA LEU A 244 -7.09 14.04 -4.68
C LEU A 244 -7.41 14.37 -6.14
N ASP A 245 -7.01 13.47 -7.03
CA ASP A 245 -7.03 13.67 -8.47
C ASP A 245 -8.36 13.28 -9.14
N GLU A 246 -8.35 13.28 -10.48
CA GLU A 246 -9.51 12.91 -11.28
C GLU A 246 -9.90 11.44 -11.09
N GLN A 247 -8.94 10.53 -10.88
CA GLN A 247 -9.22 9.11 -10.69
C GLN A 247 -10.06 8.89 -9.42
N TRP A 248 -9.71 9.57 -8.33
CA TRP A 248 -10.51 9.58 -7.11
C TRP A 248 -11.92 10.14 -7.35
N THR A 249 -12.02 11.25 -8.08
CA THR A 249 -13.31 11.89 -8.36
C THR A 249 -14.23 10.96 -9.17
N MET A 250 -13.68 10.26 -10.17
CA MET A 250 -14.43 9.25 -10.93
C MET A 250 -14.87 8.08 -10.05
N PHE A 251 -13.99 7.58 -9.17
CA PHE A 251 -14.31 6.51 -8.23
C PHE A 251 -15.51 6.88 -7.36
N ILE A 252 -15.48 8.07 -6.73
CA ILE A 252 -16.59 8.54 -5.90
C ILE A 252 -17.87 8.70 -6.72
N LYS A 253 -17.78 9.28 -7.92
CA LYS A 253 -18.95 9.47 -8.79
C LYS A 253 -19.60 8.15 -9.21
N GLU A 254 -18.81 7.13 -9.54
CA GLU A 254 -19.31 5.87 -10.09
C GLU A 254 -19.70 4.84 -9.02
N LYS A 255 -19.03 4.86 -7.86
CA LYS A 255 -19.07 3.74 -6.91
C LYS A 255 -19.66 4.10 -5.54
N LEU A 256 -19.78 5.39 -5.17
CA LEU A 256 -20.27 5.78 -3.84
C LEU A 256 -21.72 5.35 -3.54
N SER A 257 -22.53 5.11 -4.57
CA SER A 257 -23.90 4.60 -4.39
C SER A 257 -23.96 3.17 -3.85
N ASP A 258 -22.85 2.42 -3.92
CA ASP A 258 -22.75 1.09 -3.33
C ASP A 258 -22.67 1.19 -1.80
N PRO A 259 -23.60 0.55 -1.05
CA PRO A 259 -23.57 0.55 0.41
C PRO A 259 -22.24 0.03 0.99
N ASP A 260 -21.63 -1.00 0.42
CA ASP A 260 -20.39 -1.59 0.91
C ASP A 260 -19.24 -0.57 0.82
N ILE A 261 -19.19 0.18 -0.29
CA ILE A 261 -18.17 1.21 -0.54
C ILE A 261 -18.41 2.43 0.33
N SER A 262 -19.67 2.90 0.43
CA SER A 262 -20.01 4.04 1.28
C SER A 262 -19.68 3.78 2.76
N GLN A 263 -19.93 2.57 3.25
CA GLN A 263 -19.61 2.19 4.62
C GLN A 263 -18.11 1.99 4.84
N ALA A 264 -17.40 1.39 3.87
CA ALA A 264 -15.93 1.29 3.91
C ALA A 264 -15.27 2.68 3.91
N LEU A 265 -15.84 3.64 3.17
CA LEU A 265 -15.42 5.03 3.17
C LEU A 265 -15.68 5.68 4.53
N GLU A 266 -16.82 5.46 5.17
CA GLU A 266 -17.08 5.95 6.53
C GLU A 266 -16.04 5.41 7.53
N GLU A 267 -15.72 4.10 7.48
CA GLU A 267 -14.68 3.52 8.33
C GLU A 267 -13.31 4.18 8.11
N PHE A 268 -12.98 4.44 6.85
CA PHE A 268 -11.74 5.10 6.47
C PHE A 268 -11.68 6.56 6.95
N LEU A 269 -12.74 7.34 6.72
CA LEU A 269 -12.81 8.75 7.08
C LEU A 269 -12.84 8.94 8.60
N PHE A 270 -13.60 8.15 9.34
CA PHE A 270 -13.72 8.31 10.79
C PHE A 270 -12.64 7.57 11.59
N SER A 271 -11.88 6.65 10.98
CA SER A 271 -10.98 5.74 11.71
C SER A 271 -11.72 4.96 12.81
N LEU A 272 -12.96 4.56 12.52
CA LEU A 272 -13.84 3.81 13.38
C LEU A 272 -14.33 2.57 12.65
N SER A 273 -14.67 1.51 13.36
CA SER A 273 -15.37 0.38 12.76
C SER A 273 -16.83 0.73 12.47
N HIS A 274 -17.44 0.03 11.51
CA HIS A 274 -18.86 0.13 11.19
C HIS A 274 -19.76 -0.03 12.42
N GLU A 275 -19.42 -0.96 13.31
CA GLU A 275 -20.16 -1.19 14.56
C GLU A 275 -20.07 0.03 15.48
N GLN A 276 -18.87 0.61 15.63
CA GLN A 276 -18.68 1.82 16.42
C GLN A 276 -19.45 3.00 15.82
N ILE A 277 -19.42 3.17 14.50
CA ILE A 277 -20.17 4.20 13.77
C ILE A 277 -21.67 4.04 14.01
N ASN A 278 -22.21 2.83 13.94
CA ASN A 278 -23.63 2.57 14.18
C ASN A 278 -24.02 2.82 15.63
N ILE A 279 -23.18 2.45 16.60
CA ILE A 279 -23.41 2.78 18.02
C ILE A 279 -23.52 4.29 18.20
N LEU A 280 -22.62 5.07 17.59
CA LEU A 280 -22.65 6.53 17.67
C LEU A 280 -23.89 7.10 16.98
N LYS A 281 -24.20 6.65 15.75
CA LYS A 281 -25.40 7.08 15.00
C LYS A 281 -26.69 6.80 15.78
N ASN A 282 -26.79 5.66 16.46
CA ASN A 282 -27.96 5.33 17.28
C ASN A 282 -28.04 6.20 18.54
N LYS A 283 -26.92 6.43 19.23
CA LYS A 283 -26.89 7.33 20.40
C LYS A 283 -27.27 8.77 20.05
N ILE A 284 -26.81 9.29 18.90
CA ILE A 284 -27.19 10.63 18.41
C ILE A 284 -28.71 10.72 18.21
N LYS A 285 -29.32 9.68 17.62
CA LYS A 285 -30.79 9.60 17.43
C LYS A 285 -31.53 9.51 18.77
N GLU A 286 -31.06 8.68 19.70
CA GLU A 286 -31.69 8.49 21.02
C GLU A 286 -31.63 9.76 21.89
N GLN A 287 -30.49 10.45 21.88
CA GLN A 287 -30.26 11.66 22.67
C GLN A 287 -30.83 12.93 22.02
N SER A 288 -31.40 12.82 20.81
CA SER A 288 -31.86 13.97 20.00
C SER A 288 -30.77 15.05 19.81
N CYS A 289 -29.50 14.63 19.80
CA CYS A 289 -28.38 15.52 19.56
C CYS A 289 -28.27 15.82 18.06
N THR A 290 -27.98 17.06 17.69
CA THR A 290 -27.80 17.45 16.28
C THR A 290 -26.39 17.14 15.78
N SER A 291 -25.40 17.06 16.68
CA SER A 291 -24.00 16.78 16.35
C SER A 291 -23.26 16.20 17.55
N ILE A 292 -22.21 15.45 17.29
CA ILE A 292 -21.29 14.91 18.28
C ILE A 292 -19.88 15.51 18.10
N SER A 293 -19.23 15.86 19.22
CA SER A 293 -17.83 16.27 19.21
C SER A 293 -16.90 15.06 19.34
N ARG A 294 -15.59 15.28 19.18
CA ARG A 294 -14.60 14.22 19.38
C ARG A 294 -14.54 13.73 20.82
N GLU A 295 -14.64 14.65 21.77
CA GLU A 295 -14.62 14.37 23.20
C GLU A 295 -15.81 13.49 23.58
N ASP A 296 -16.97 13.76 22.99
CA ASP A 296 -18.17 12.93 23.16
C ASP A 296 -17.96 11.54 22.58
N VAL A 297 -17.37 11.41 21.39
CA VAL A 297 -17.05 10.09 20.80
C VAL A 297 -16.16 9.27 21.75
N TYR A 298 -15.12 9.88 22.32
CA TYR A 298 -14.25 9.20 23.30
C TYR A 298 -14.99 8.81 24.57
N ALA A 299 -15.83 9.70 25.10
CA ALA A 299 -16.63 9.41 26.28
C ALA A 299 -17.62 8.27 26.04
N LEU A 300 -18.20 8.20 24.83
CA LEU A 300 -19.22 7.21 24.48
C LEU A 300 -18.66 5.83 24.12
N LEU A 301 -17.45 5.76 23.57
CA LEU A 301 -16.78 4.50 23.21
C LEU A 301 -15.89 3.97 24.33
N GLY A 302 -15.52 4.81 25.32
CA GLY A 302 -14.62 4.41 26.41
C GLY A 302 -13.18 4.16 25.98
N GLU A 303 -12.88 4.37 24.69
CA GLU A 303 -11.56 4.24 24.10
C GLU A 303 -11.12 5.60 23.58
N ARG A 304 -9.90 6.01 23.95
CA ARG A 304 -9.21 7.04 23.19
C ARG A 304 -8.81 6.40 21.88
N ILE A 305 -9.58 6.65 20.83
CA ILE A 305 -9.12 6.38 19.46
C ILE A 305 -7.81 7.18 19.35
N PRO A 306 -6.69 6.55 18.98
CA PRO A 306 -5.44 7.27 18.77
C PRO A 306 -5.58 8.08 17.47
N VAL A 307 -6.42 9.11 17.49
CA VAL A 307 -6.54 10.11 16.44
C VAL A 307 -5.25 10.95 16.40
N ASP A 308 -4.55 11.05 17.54
CA ASP A 308 -3.43 11.98 17.75
C ASP A 308 -2.08 11.33 18.10
N VAL A 309 -1.91 10.01 17.95
CA VAL A 309 -0.65 9.37 18.38
C VAL A 309 0.32 9.23 17.21
N GLU A 310 1.19 10.24 17.10
CA GLU A 310 2.48 10.28 16.38
C GLU A 310 2.51 9.95 14.87
N LEU A 311 3.34 10.71 14.15
CA LEU A 311 3.74 10.51 12.75
C LEU A 311 4.48 9.17 12.48
N ASP A 312 4.21 8.09 13.22
CA ASP A 312 4.79 6.76 12.99
C ASP A 312 4.04 6.09 11.82
N PRO A 313 4.73 5.79 10.70
CA PRO A 313 4.17 5.04 9.57
C PRO A 313 3.53 3.70 9.97
N ARG A 314 3.90 3.10 11.11
CA ARG A 314 3.26 1.87 11.62
C ARG A 314 1.77 2.06 11.91
N ASN A 315 1.34 3.25 12.32
CA ASN A 315 -0.05 3.52 12.65
C ASN A 315 -0.96 3.46 11.41
N PHE A 316 -0.43 3.85 10.24
CA PHE A 316 -1.15 3.72 8.96
C PHE A 316 -1.45 2.26 8.67
N TYR A 317 -0.41 1.42 8.70
CA TYR A 317 -0.54 -0.01 8.46
C TYR A 317 -1.44 -0.67 9.50
N LEU A 318 -1.32 -0.31 10.79
CA LEU A 318 -2.20 -0.82 11.84
C LEU A 318 -3.67 -0.51 11.54
N ARG A 319 -4.02 0.74 11.21
CA ARG A 319 -5.39 1.15 10.89
C ARG A 319 -5.95 0.39 9.67
N TYR A 320 -5.13 0.17 8.65
CA TYR A 320 -5.49 -0.69 7.52
C TYR A 320 -5.78 -2.13 7.98
N THR A 321 -4.86 -2.75 8.72
CA THR A 321 -4.99 -4.16 9.13
C THR A 321 -6.21 -4.40 10.02
N ILE A 322 -6.53 -3.47 10.93
CA ILE A 322 -7.74 -3.55 11.76
C ILE A 322 -9.00 -3.54 10.88
N ARG A 323 -9.11 -2.60 9.93
CA ARG A 323 -10.26 -2.56 9.01
C ARG A 323 -10.37 -3.81 8.16
N ARG A 324 -9.24 -4.30 7.62
CA ARG A 324 -9.20 -5.53 6.83
C ARG A 324 -9.65 -6.74 7.64
N ASP A 325 -9.17 -6.87 8.89
CA ASP A 325 -9.50 -8.00 9.74
C ASP A 325 -10.97 -7.96 10.17
N ASN A 326 -11.52 -6.76 10.42
CA ASN A 326 -12.95 -6.55 10.64
C ASN A 326 -13.78 -6.95 9.41
N ALA A 327 -13.42 -6.48 8.22
CA ALA A 327 -14.08 -6.83 6.96
C ALA A 327 -14.09 -8.35 6.72
N ARG A 328 -12.95 -9.02 6.97
CA ARG A 328 -12.83 -10.49 6.91
C ARG A 328 -13.66 -11.20 7.99
N ALA A 329 -13.75 -10.66 9.19
CA ALA A 329 -14.60 -11.21 10.24
C ALA A 329 -16.08 -11.11 9.86
N ARG A 330 -16.52 -9.96 9.34
CA ARG A 330 -17.89 -9.76 8.85
C ARG A 330 -18.23 -10.70 7.70
N THR A 331 -17.32 -10.86 6.75
CA THR A 331 -17.50 -11.80 5.62
C THR A 331 -17.68 -13.23 6.12
N ARG A 332 -16.84 -13.68 7.07
CA ARG A 332 -16.91 -15.06 7.62
C ARG A 332 -18.15 -15.32 8.46
N LEU A 333 -18.60 -14.31 9.21
CA LEU A 333 -19.74 -14.40 10.12
C LEU A 333 -21.06 -13.93 9.49
N ASN A 334 -21.03 -13.51 8.22
CA ASN A 334 -22.15 -12.91 7.49
C ASN A 334 -22.82 -11.76 8.29
N LEU A 335 -21.99 -10.88 8.87
CA LEU A 335 -22.45 -9.71 9.62
C LEU A 335 -22.67 -8.52 8.68
N GLU A 336 -23.48 -7.57 9.14
CA GLU A 336 -23.69 -6.29 8.46
C GLU A 336 -22.43 -5.42 8.49
N GLY A 337 -22.33 -4.52 7.53
CA GLY A 337 -21.20 -3.61 7.35
C GLY A 337 -20.34 -3.98 6.14
N PRO A 338 -19.24 -3.23 5.92
CA PRO A 338 -18.42 -3.41 4.75
C PRO A 338 -17.63 -4.71 4.84
N HIS A 339 -17.70 -5.52 3.77
CA HIS A 339 -16.98 -6.78 3.61
C HIS A 339 -15.60 -6.60 2.97
N LYS A 340 -15.30 -5.40 2.49
CA LYS A 340 -13.96 -5.01 2.01
C LYS A 340 -13.54 -3.64 2.53
N THR A 341 -12.25 -3.37 2.44
CA THR A 341 -11.70 -2.05 2.78
C THR A 341 -11.85 -1.07 1.62
N LEU A 342 -11.76 0.23 1.91
CA LEU A 342 -11.74 1.27 0.87
C LEU A 342 -10.56 1.08 -0.08
N GLU A 343 -9.41 0.65 0.46
CA GLU A 343 -8.20 0.34 -0.30
C GLU A 343 -8.45 -0.78 -1.32
N ASP A 344 -9.17 -1.83 -0.95
CA ASP A 344 -9.56 -2.90 -1.88
C ASP A 344 -10.45 -2.36 -3.00
N HIS A 345 -11.50 -1.61 -2.64
CA HIS A 345 -12.47 -1.06 -3.61
C HIS A 345 -11.84 -0.07 -4.58
N PHE A 346 -11.02 0.85 -4.07
CA PHE A 346 -10.38 1.85 -4.90
C PHE A 346 -9.33 1.21 -5.81
N THR A 347 -8.53 0.27 -5.30
CA THR A 347 -7.55 -0.46 -6.10
C THR A 347 -8.23 -1.27 -7.20
N ARG A 348 -9.31 -1.98 -6.87
CA ARG A 348 -10.13 -2.70 -7.87
C ARG A 348 -10.62 -1.76 -8.97
N PHE A 349 -11.12 -0.58 -8.60
CA PHE A 349 -11.61 0.40 -9.57
C PHE A 349 -10.51 0.89 -10.52
N ILE A 350 -9.32 1.20 -10.01
CA ILE A 350 -8.20 1.65 -10.84
C ILE A 350 -7.77 0.56 -11.83
N LEU A 351 -7.70 -0.69 -11.38
CA LEU A 351 -7.35 -1.83 -12.24
C LEU A 351 -8.41 -2.07 -13.32
N GLU A 352 -9.69 -2.03 -12.97
CA GLU A 352 -10.82 -2.12 -13.92
C GLU A 352 -10.71 -1.02 -15.00
N LYS A 353 -10.40 0.23 -14.62
CA LYS A 353 -10.26 1.34 -15.58
C LYS A 353 -9.01 1.27 -16.45
N ASN A 354 -7.88 0.84 -15.90
CA ASN A 354 -6.66 0.66 -16.69
C ASN A 354 -6.84 -0.41 -17.77
N LEU A 355 -7.60 -1.46 -17.43
CA LEU A 355 -7.99 -2.52 -18.36
C LEU A 355 -8.87 -2.04 -19.50
N GLU A 356 -9.93 -1.30 -19.18
CA GLU A 356 -10.81 -0.70 -20.19
C GLU A 356 -10.02 0.17 -21.17
N LYS A 357 -9.04 0.94 -20.68
CA LYS A 357 -8.16 1.77 -21.51
C LYS A 357 -7.26 0.93 -22.41
N GLN A 358 -6.56 -0.07 -21.86
CA GLN A 358 -5.70 -0.97 -22.64
C GLN A 358 -6.48 -1.69 -23.74
N HIS A 359 -7.69 -2.19 -23.44
CA HIS A 359 -8.55 -2.81 -24.44
C HIS A 359 -8.90 -1.81 -25.55
N ASN A 360 -9.38 -0.61 -25.21
CA ASN A 360 -9.76 0.40 -26.19
C ASN A 360 -8.58 0.86 -27.06
N ASP A 361 -7.37 0.96 -26.51
CA ASP A 361 -6.16 1.33 -27.25
C ASP A 361 -5.70 0.24 -28.23
N ILE A 362 -5.95 -1.04 -27.91
CA ILE A 362 -5.67 -2.18 -28.81
C ILE A 362 -6.61 -2.20 -30.01
N TYR A 363 -7.90 -1.85 -29.83
CA TYR A 363 -8.88 -1.78 -30.94
C TYR A 363 -8.88 -0.44 -31.71
N ALA A 364 -8.14 0.56 -31.22
CA ALA A 364 -7.93 1.83 -31.90
C ALA A 364 -6.71 1.81 -32.86
N LYS A 365 -5.90 0.75 -32.85
CA LYS A 365 -4.85 0.44 -33.84
C LYS A 365 -5.39 -0.51 -34.90
#